data_AF-A0A975CX17-F1
#
_entry.id   AF-A0A975CX17-F1
#
_cell.length_a   1.000
_cell.length_b   1.000
_cell.length_c   1.000
_cell.angle_alpha   90.00
_cell.angle_beta   90.00
_cell.angle_gamma   90.00
#
_symmetry.space_group_name_H-M   'P 1'
#
loop_
_entity.id
_entity.type
_entity.pdbx_description
1 polymer ?
#
loop_
_entity_poly.entity_id
_entity_poly.type
_entity_poly.pdbx_seq_one_letter_code
_entity_poly.pdbx_strand_id
1 'polypeptide(L)'
;MYILSEKLQERIREISREAARQSGGAIDFEEYVAVPHYGQIVLRYMLNLESFTLEDLDRYENLLNETSGGDFLCDFMGSVYQKAGIDYSGIWKRLAEMNDRFANEEIIPSIHADGIREDAVFLLKTAGLNPESPVWEIQSEGDEFTLILLGKENRQIRSVTEPVRLTVEETDSRVCSGLMKGTFHCRRNHISLARILGAV
;
A
#
# COMPACT_ATOMS: atom_id res chain seq x y z
N MET A 1 11.00 3.74 15.71
CA MET A 1 9.98 4.04 14.70
C MET A 1 8.80 3.11 14.89
N TYR A 2 7.58 3.60 14.77
CA TYR A 2 6.34 2.85 14.91
C TYR A 2 6.27 1.66 13.94
N ILE A 3 6.67 1.87 12.68
CA ILE A 3 6.69 0.84 11.64
C ILE A 3 7.61 -0.34 11.97
N LEU A 4 8.55 -0.17 12.90
CA LEU A 4 9.44 -1.24 13.36
C LEU A 4 9.06 -1.80 14.74
N SER A 5 7.94 -1.35 15.31
CA SER A 5 7.55 -1.77 16.66
C SER A 5 7.17 -3.25 16.69
N GLU A 6 7.62 -3.97 17.72
CA GLU A 6 7.30 -5.39 17.90
C GLU A 6 5.78 -5.63 17.93
N LYS A 7 5.03 -4.72 18.56
CA LYS A 7 3.57 -4.77 18.64
C LYS A 7 2.91 -4.73 17.25
N LEU A 8 3.35 -3.84 16.36
CA LEU A 8 2.82 -3.77 15.00
C LEU A 8 3.16 -5.05 14.23
N GLN A 9 4.43 -5.48 14.29
CA GLN A 9 4.90 -6.66 13.58
C GLN A 9 4.23 -7.96 14.06
N GLU A 10 3.95 -8.08 15.37
CA GLU A 10 3.20 -9.21 15.92
C GLU A 10 1.76 -9.21 15.40
N ARG A 11 1.10 -8.04 15.38
CA ARG A 11 -0.26 -7.92 14.83
C ARG A 11 -0.31 -8.30 13.35
N ILE A 12 0.64 -7.85 12.55
CA ILE A 12 0.74 -8.22 11.12
C ILE A 12 0.94 -9.73 11.00
N ARG A 13 1.87 -10.32 11.76
CA ARG A 13 2.12 -11.77 11.77
C ARG A 13 0.87 -12.58 12.12
N GLU A 14 0.06 -12.13 13.07
CA GLU A 14 -1.22 -12.77 13.41
C GLU A 14 -2.20 -12.75 12.24
N ILE A 15 -2.40 -11.57 11.63
CA ILE A 15 -3.29 -11.40 10.47
C ILE A 15 -2.83 -12.29 9.32
N SER A 16 -1.54 -12.28 8.99
CA SER A 16 -0.99 -13.08 7.90
C SER A 16 -1.18 -14.58 8.12
N ARG A 17 -0.95 -15.08 9.35
CA ARG A 17 -1.19 -16.50 9.68
C ARG A 17 -2.66 -16.87 9.55
N GLU A 18 -3.55 -15.99 9.99
CA GLU A 18 -4.98 -16.22 9.92
C GLU A 18 -5.47 -16.22 8.46
N ALA A 19 -5.01 -15.28 7.64
CA ALA A 19 -5.31 -15.24 6.21
C ALA A 19 -4.81 -16.49 5.48
N ALA A 20 -3.58 -16.94 5.77
CA ALA A 20 -3.04 -18.18 5.23
C ALA A 20 -3.89 -19.39 5.66
N ARG A 21 -4.31 -19.45 6.93
CA ARG A 21 -5.16 -20.54 7.45
C ARG A 21 -6.54 -20.56 6.77
N GLN A 22 -7.20 -19.41 6.65
CA GLN A 22 -8.53 -19.33 6.05
C GLN A 22 -8.53 -19.58 4.53
N SER A 23 -7.44 -19.22 3.85
CA SER A 23 -7.26 -19.47 2.42
C SER A 23 -6.78 -20.89 2.08
N GLY A 24 -6.54 -21.75 3.09
CA GLY A 24 -5.99 -23.09 2.88
C GLY A 24 -4.54 -23.08 2.38
N GLY A 25 -3.78 -22.03 2.72
CA GLY A 25 -2.39 -21.82 2.28
C GLY A 25 -2.26 -21.21 0.89
N ALA A 26 -3.34 -20.68 0.31
CA ALA A 26 -3.27 -20.04 -1.01
C ALA A 26 -2.68 -18.62 -0.96
N ILE A 27 -2.73 -17.96 0.19
CA ILE A 27 -2.23 -16.60 0.37
C ILE A 27 -0.96 -16.61 1.22
N ASP A 28 0.08 -15.96 0.71
CA ASP A 28 1.32 -15.72 1.45
C ASP A 28 1.56 -14.22 1.61
N PHE A 29 2.00 -13.84 2.80
CA PHE A 29 2.36 -12.45 3.11
C PHE A 29 3.76 -12.14 2.58
N GLU A 30 3.90 -11.04 1.86
CA GLU A 30 5.19 -10.59 1.33
C GLU A 30 5.76 -9.47 2.18
N GLU A 31 4.98 -8.40 2.34
CA GLU A 31 5.48 -7.15 2.92
C GLU A 31 4.34 -6.24 3.37
N TYR A 32 4.70 -5.18 4.09
CA TYR A 32 3.78 -4.10 4.41
C TYR A 32 4.43 -2.75 4.12
N VAL A 33 3.60 -1.79 3.74
CA VAL A 33 4.03 -0.41 3.51
C VAL A 33 3.17 0.55 4.30
N ALA A 34 3.81 1.55 4.91
CA ALA A 34 3.09 2.62 5.58
C ALA A 34 2.80 3.73 4.57
N VAL A 35 1.60 4.29 4.62
CA VAL A 35 1.13 5.38 3.77
C VAL A 35 0.71 6.57 4.65
N PRO A 36 1.67 7.39 5.13
CA PRO A 36 1.40 8.38 6.18
C PRO A 36 0.43 9.48 5.78
N HIS A 37 0.47 9.96 4.53
CA HIS A 37 -0.44 11.00 4.04
C HIS A 37 -1.92 10.60 4.23
N TYR A 38 -2.24 9.32 4.01
CA TYR A 38 -3.58 8.78 4.17
C TYR A 38 -3.83 8.09 5.52
N GLY A 39 -2.80 7.96 6.36
CA GLY A 39 -2.91 7.32 7.67
C GLY A 39 -3.18 5.82 7.58
N GLN A 40 -2.63 5.14 6.57
CA GLN A 40 -2.88 3.73 6.29
C GLN A 40 -1.62 2.88 6.36
N ILE A 41 -1.79 1.59 6.66
CA ILE A 41 -0.78 0.56 6.40
C ILE A 41 -1.41 -0.44 5.43
N VAL A 42 -0.71 -0.74 4.35
CA VAL A 42 -1.13 -1.71 3.33
C VAL A 42 -0.32 -2.98 3.52
N LEU A 43 -1.01 -4.10 3.71
CA LEU A 43 -0.44 -5.44 3.75
C LEU A 43 -0.50 -6.04 2.35
N ARG A 44 0.67 -6.42 1.80
CA ARG A 44 0.80 -6.95 0.45
C ARG A 44 1.02 -8.45 0.46
N TYR A 45 0.28 -9.15 -0.38
CA TYR A 45 0.25 -10.61 -0.42
C TYR A 45 0.50 -11.17 -1.81
N MET A 46 0.96 -12.41 -1.87
CA MET A 46 0.94 -13.25 -3.05
C MET A 46 -0.25 -14.20 -3.03
N LEU A 47 -0.76 -14.54 -4.22
CA LEU A 47 -1.75 -15.60 -4.42
C LEU A 47 -1.09 -16.76 -5.17
N ASN A 48 -0.91 -17.87 -4.46
CA ASN A 48 -0.13 -19.03 -4.91
C ASN A 48 -1.03 -20.14 -5.45
N LEU A 49 -1.79 -19.77 -6.48
CA LEU A 49 -2.59 -20.70 -7.28
C LEU A 49 -2.02 -20.80 -8.69
N GLU A 50 -2.09 -21.99 -9.30
CA GLU A 50 -1.64 -22.21 -10.68
C GLU A 50 -2.43 -21.35 -11.68
N SER A 51 -3.73 -21.19 -11.44
CA SER A 51 -4.63 -20.36 -12.21
C SER A 51 -5.73 -19.78 -11.33
N PHE A 52 -6.15 -18.55 -11.60
CA PHE A 52 -7.23 -17.89 -10.88
C PHE A 52 -7.92 -16.85 -11.77
N THR A 53 -9.16 -16.53 -11.43
CA THR A 53 -10.01 -15.57 -12.13
C THR A 53 -10.08 -14.24 -11.39
N LEU A 54 -10.71 -13.22 -11.98
CA LEU A 54 -11.04 -11.99 -11.25
C LEU A 54 -12.03 -12.23 -10.09
N GLU A 55 -12.91 -13.22 -10.21
CA GLU A 55 -13.83 -13.60 -9.13
C GLU A 55 -13.07 -14.24 -7.95
N ASP A 56 -12.01 -14.99 -8.22
CA ASP A 56 -11.11 -15.47 -7.17
C ASP A 56 -10.39 -14.32 -6.48
N LEU A 57 -9.95 -13.30 -7.22
CA LEU A 57 -9.34 -12.11 -6.62
C LEU A 57 -10.32 -11.35 -5.73
N ASP A 58 -11.57 -11.15 -6.17
CA ASP A 58 -12.61 -10.55 -5.32
C ASP A 58 -12.76 -11.35 -4.02
N ARG A 59 -12.87 -12.69 -4.14
CA ARG A 59 -13.04 -13.57 -2.99
C ARG A 59 -11.89 -13.47 -1.99
N TYR A 60 -10.65 -13.53 -2.47
CA TYR A 60 -9.49 -13.51 -1.57
C TYR A 60 -9.17 -12.12 -1.02
N GLU A 61 -9.37 -11.03 -1.77
CA GLU A 61 -9.24 -9.68 -1.22
C GLU A 61 -10.32 -9.42 -0.16
N ASN A 62 -11.54 -9.91 -0.36
CA ASN A 62 -12.58 -9.83 0.67
C ASN A 62 -12.19 -10.59 1.95
N LEU A 63 -11.68 -11.82 1.81
CA LEU A 63 -11.15 -12.58 2.95
C LEU A 63 -10.04 -11.83 3.69
N LEU A 64 -9.13 -11.20 2.96
CA LEU A 64 -8.05 -10.39 3.54
C LEU A 64 -8.61 -9.18 4.31
N ASN A 65 -9.56 -8.46 3.70
CA ASN A 65 -10.21 -7.30 4.33
C ASN A 65 -11.02 -7.67 5.58
N GLU A 66 -11.68 -8.83 5.59
CA GLU A 66 -12.38 -9.36 6.75
C GLU A 66 -11.40 -9.75 7.86
N THR A 67 -10.29 -10.39 7.51
CA THR A 67 -9.26 -10.83 8.46
C THR A 67 -8.51 -9.65 9.07
N SER A 68 -8.15 -8.66 8.27
CA SER A 68 -7.41 -7.48 8.73
C SER A 68 -8.27 -6.46 9.46
N GLY A 69 -9.59 -6.49 9.24
CA GLY A 69 -10.51 -5.48 9.74
C GLY A 69 -10.16 -4.07 9.25
N GLY A 70 -10.72 -3.04 9.90
CA GLY A 70 -10.50 -1.63 9.54
C GLY A 70 -9.10 -1.09 9.84
N ASP A 71 -8.25 -1.88 10.49
CA ASP A 71 -6.93 -1.45 10.93
C ASP A 71 -5.93 -1.39 9.77
N PHE A 72 -6.10 -2.23 8.75
CA PHE A 72 -5.21 -2.29 7.59
C PHE A 72 -5.99 -2.27 6.28
N LEU A 73 -5.31 -1.86 5.22
CA LEU A 73 -5.67 -2.22 3.85
C LEU A 73 -4.92 -3.47 3.45
N CYS A 74 -5.51 -4.25 2.55
CA CYS A 74 -4.87 -5.41 1.95
C CYS A 74 -4.86 -5.26 0.43
N ASP A 75 -3.76 -5.68 -0.19
CA ASP A 75 -3.57 -5.64 -1.63
C ASP A 75 -2.77 -6.88 -2.06
N PHE A 76 -2.93 -7.30 -3.32
CA PHE A 76 -2.04 -8.28 -3.90
C PHE A 76 -0.84 -7.62 -4.59
N MET A 77 0.28 -8.32 -4.64
CA MET A 77 1.44 -7.89 -5.44
C MET A 77 1.03 -7.74 -6.91
N GLY A 78 1.65 -6.77 -7.61
CA GLY A 78 1.32 -6.50 -9.01
C GLY A 78 1.48 -7.73 -9.94
N SER A 79 2.39 -8.64 -9.62
CA SER A 79 2.53 -9.92 -10.33
C SER A 79 1.29 -10.81 -10.27
N VAL A 80 0.50 -10.73 -9.20
CA VAL A 80 -0.79 -11.45 -9.08
C VAL A 80 -1.80 -10.85 -10.06
N TYR A 81 -1.92 -9.53 -10.10
CA TYR A 81 -2.80 -8.84 -11.04
C TYR A 81 -2.39 -9.09 -12.49
N GLN A 82 -1.10 -9.08 -12.79
CA GLN A 82 -0.61 -9.43 -14.12
C GLN A 82 -1.01 -10.84 -14.54
N LYS A 83 -0.89 -11.83 -13.64
CA LYS A 83 -1.34 -13.21 -13.88
C LYS A 83 -2.85 -13.32 -14.08
N ALA A 84 -3.64 -12.47 -13.43
CA ALA A 84 -5.09 -12.35 -13.67
C ALA A 84 -5.44 -11.61 -14.98
N GLY A 85 -4.45 -11.19 -15.78
CA GLY A 85 -4.66 -10.58 -17.09
C GLY A 85 -4.72 -9.05 -17.09
N ILE A 86 -4.31 -8.40 -16.00
CA ILE A 86 -4.19 -6.93 -15.98
C ILE A 86 -3.00 -6.51 -16.84
N ASP A 87 -3.29 -5.79 -17.93
CA ASP A 87 -2.28 -5.17 -18.76
C ASP A 87 -1.80 -3.88 -18.10
N TYR A 88 -0.51 -3.79 -17.79
CA TYR A 88 0.09 -2.59 -17.20
C TYR A 88 0.44 -1.49 -18.20
N SER A 89 0.25 -1.73 -19.51
CA SER A 89 0.37 -0.67 -20.51
C SER A 89 -0.61 0.47 -20.17
N GLY A 90 -0.08 1.67 -19.93
CA GLY A 90 -0.87 2.83 -19.56
C GLY A 90 -1.41 2.87 -18.11
N ILE A 91 -0.91 2.02 -17.20
CA ILE A 91 -1.37 1.98 -15.80
C ILE A 91 -1.32 3.35 -15.11
N TRP A 92 -0.25 4.12 -15.33
CA TRP A 92 -0.08 5.46 -14.79
C TRP A 92 -1.24 6.40 -15.17
N LYS A 93 -1.67 6.35 -16.44
CA LYS A 93 -2.79 7.15 -16.93
C LYS A 93 -4.10 6.74 -16.25
N ARG A 94 -4.39 5.44 -16.19
CA ARG A 94 -5.61 4.92 -15.53
C ARG A 94 -5.66 5.29 -14.06
N LEU A 95 -4.56 5.15 -13.33
CA LEU A 95 -4.49 5.55 -11.92
C LEU A 95 -4.71 7.07 -11.76
N ALA A 96 -4.14 7.89 -12.64
CA ALA A 96 -4.39 9.34 -12.62
C ALA A 96 -5.85 9.71 -12.93
N GLU A 97 -6.53 8.95 -13.79
CA GLU A 97 -7.97 9.10 -14.09
C GLU A 97 -8.86 8.63 -12.93
N MET A 98 -8.43 7.59 -12.20
CA MET A 98 -9.13 7.10 -11.01
C MET A 98 -9.23 8.16 -9.91
N ASN A 99 -8.25 9.07 -9.80
CA ASN A 99 -8.33 10.17 -8.84
C ASN A 99 -9.57 11.05 -9.05
N ASP A 100 -9.95 11.26 -10.30
CA ASP A 100 -11.10 12.09 -10.67
C ASP A 100 -12.39 11.24 -10.64
N ARG A 101 -12.34 10.00 -11.14
CA ARG A 101 -13.47 9.05 -11.11
C ARG A 101 -13.98 8.79 -9.68
N PHE A 102 -13.07 8.71 -8.72
CA PHE A 102 -13.36 8.43 -7.31
C PHE A 102 -13.12 9.66 -6.43
N ALA A 103 -13.33 10.87 -6.96
CA ALA A 103 -13.05 12.12 -6.25
C ALA A 103 -13.78 12.24 -4.90
N ASN A 104 -14.97 11.63 -4.78
CA ASN A 104 -15.80 11.65 -3.57
C ASN A 104 -15.58 10.44 -2.65
N GLU A 105 -14.63 9.55 -2.97
CA GLU A 105 -14.34 8.41 -2.11
C GLU A 105 -13.66 8.89 -0.82
N GLU A 106 -14.29 8.62 0.31
CA GLU A 106 -13.77 9.00 1.61
C GLU A 106 -12.66 8.04 2.04
N ILE A 107 -11.50 8.61 2.39
CA ILE A 107 -10.37 7.86 2.94
C ILE A 107 -10.37 8.05 4.45
N ILE A 108 -10.72 6.97 5.15
CA ILE A 108 -10.76 6.94 6.61
C ILE A 108 -9.39 6.51 7.11
N PRO A 109 -8.67 7.29 7.93
CA PRO A 109 -7.40 6.86 8.53
C PRO A 109 -7.57 5.66 9.46
N SER A 110 -6.55 4.80 9.52
CA SER A 110 -6.50 3.66 10.45
C SER A 110 -6.07 4.09 11.85
N ILE A 111 -6.15 3.16 12.81
CA ILE A 111 -5.60 3.33 14.16
C ILE A 111 -4.07 3.56 14.18
N HIS A 112 -3.38 3.29 13.06
CA HIS A 112 -1.93 3.42 12.93
C HIS A 112 -1.49 4.83 12.50
N ALA A 113 -2.44 5.68 12.12
CA ALA A 113 -2.16 6.93 11.41
C ALA A 113 -1.17 7.85 12.13
N ASP A 114 -1.32 8.03 13.44
CA ASP A 114 -0.44 8.93 14.19
C ASP A 114 0.99 8.40 14.26
N GLY A 115 1.17 7.11 14.56
CA GLY A 115 2.49 6.48 14.64
C GLY A 115 3.26 6.54 13.31
N ILE A 116 2.60 6.29 12.18
CA ILE A 116 3.27 6.34 10.87
C ILE A 116 3.54 7.78 10.39
N ARG A 117 2.74 8.76 10.83
CA ARG A 117 3.01 10.18 10.56
C ARG A 117 4.20 10.70 11.38
N GLU A 118 4.32 10.26 12.63
CA GLU A 118 5.51 10.55 13.44
C GLU A 118 6.79 9.99 12.81
N ASP A 119 6.72 8.75 12.29
CA ASP A 119 7.83 8.14 11.55
C ASP A 119 8.18 8.94 10.28
N ALA A 120 7.18 9.39 9.52
CA ALA A 120 7.38 10.24 8.34
C ALA A 120 8.11 11.55 8.69
N VAL A 121 7.66 12.23 9.75
CA VAL A 121 8.28 13.47 10.26
C VAL A 121 9.72 13.23 10.67
N PHE A 122 10.01 12.12 11.35
CA PHE A 122 11.36 11.75 11.75
C PHE A 122 12.27 11.52 10.53
N LEU A 123 11.81 10.75 9.53
CA LEU A 123 12.60 10.46 8.32
C LEU A 123 12.83 11.73 7.48
N LEU A 124 11.83 12.61 7.34
CA LEU A 124 11.98 13.89 6.65
C LEU A 124 13.03 14.78 7.33
N LYS A 125 12.99 14.90 8.66
CA LYS A 125 14.00 15.65 9.43
C LYS A 125 15.39 15.05 9.26
N THR A 126 15.50 13.72 9.28
CA THR A 126 16.74 12.99 9.05
C THR A 126 17.30 13.27 7.65
N ALA A 127 16.43 13.35 6.64
CA ALA A 127 16.80 13.75 5.29
C ALA A 127 17.08 15.25 5.13
N GLY A 128 16.97 16.07 6.17
CA GLY A 128 17.09 17.52 6.11
C GLY A 128 16.04 18.18 5.20
N LEU A 129 14.85 17.58 5.13
CA LEU A 129 13.71 18.05 4.34
C LEU A 129 12.65 18.69 5.23
N ASN A 130 11.66 19.35 4.61
CA ASN A 130 10.52 19.93 5.32
C ASN A 130 9.72 18.82 6.02
N PRO A 131 9.54 18.86 7.35
CA PRO A 131 8.75 17.86 8.09
C PRO A 131 7.27 17.79 7.69
N GLU A 132 6.74 18.85 7.08
CA GLU A 132 5.35 18.92 6.61
C GLU A 132 5.18 18.43 5.15
N SER A 133 6.25 17.93 4.52
CA SER A 133 6.15 17.37 3.17
C SER A 133 5.21 16.16 3.14
N PRO A 134 4.30 16.06 2.16
CA PRO A 134 3.34 14.97 2.08
C PRO A 134 4.05 13.66 1.68
N VAL A 135 4.11 12.70 2.59
CA VAL A 135 4.74 11.39 2.38
C VAL A 135 3.71 10.39 1.87
N TRP A 136 3.92 9.90 0.65
CA TRP A 136 3.14 8.80 0.09
C TRP A 136 3.45 7.50 0.83
N GLU A 137 4.70 7.09 0.90
CA GLU A 137 5.06 5.73 1.32
C GLU A 137 6.34 5.71 2.16
N ILE A 138 6.36 4.84 3.17
CA ILE A 138 7.57 4.42 3.88
C ILE A 138 7.69 2.91 3.68
N GLN A 139 8.78 2.50 3.04
CA GLN A 139 9.21 1.11 2.93
C GLN A 139 10.39 0.87 3.86
N SER A 140 10.47 -0.33 4.42
CA SER A 140 11.59 -0.75 5.28
C SER A 140 12.07 -2.13 4.87
N GLU A 141 13.34 -2.21 4.52
CA GLU A 141 14.03 -3.46 4.18
C GLU A 141 15.27 -3.58 5.07
N GLY A 142 15.16 -4.35 6.15
CA GLY A 142 16.23 -4.48 7.13
C GLY A 142 16.56 -3.16 7.84
N ASP A 143 17.76 -2.64 7.62
CA ASP A 143 18.24 -1.35 8.16
C ASP A 143 18.07 -0.18 7.19
N GLU A 144 17.43 -0.41 6.03
CA GLU A 144 17.25 0.57 4.97
C GLU A 144 15.80 1.02 4.87
N PHE A 145 15.63 2.32 4.60
CA PHE A 145 14.34 2.96 4.41
C PHE A 145 14.27 3.62 3.04
N THR A 146 13.12 3.48 2.41
CA THR A 146 12.74 4.29 1.25
C THR A 146 11.54 5.15 1.63
N LEU A 147 11.68 6.45 1.44
CA LEU A 147 10.65 7.44 1.70
C LEU A 147 10.20 8.04 0.37
N ILE A 148 8.94 7.84 0.01
CA ILE A 148 8.39 8.35 -1.25
C ILE A 148 7.49 9.55 -0.94
N LEU A 149 7.79 10.70 -1.54
CA LEU A 149 7.04 11.94 -1.39
C LEU A 149 6.00 12.10 -2.51
N LEU A 150 4.85 12.67 -2.17
CA LEU A 150 3.88 13.12 -3.17
C LEU A 150 4.40 14.39 -3.85
N GLY A 151 4.64 14.31 -5.15
CA GLY A 151 5.13 15.42 -5.97
C GLY A 151 4.58 15.38 -7.39
N LYS A 152 5.43 15.76 -8.35
CA LYS A 152 5.07 15.93 -9.77
C LYS A 152 5.79 14.95 -10.69
N GLU A 153 6.98 14.51 -10.32
CA GLU A 153 7.84 13.70 -11.19
C GLU A 153 8.42 12.51 -10.43
N ASN A 154 8.66 11.41 -11.14
CA ASN A 154 9.33 10.23 -10.59
C ASN A 154 10.84 10.48 -10.58
N ARG A 155 11.41 10.80 -9.42
CA ARG A 155 12.86 11.05 -9.28
C ARG A 155 13.36 10.80 -7.87
N GLN A 156 14.63 10.40 -7.77
CA GLN A 156 15.34 10.41 -6.50
C GLN A 156 15.68 11.86 -6.12
N ILE A 157 15.32 12.24 -4.90
CA ILE A 157 15.60 13.56 -4.34
C ILE A 157 16.94 13.54 -3.61
N ARG A 158 17.15 12.51 -2.79
CA ARG A 158 18.28 12.45 -1.85
C ARG A 158 18.55 11.02 -1.41
N SER A 159 19.79 10.75 -1.01
CA SER A 159 20.12 9.62 -0.15
C SER A 159 20.98 10.07 1.02
N VAL A 160 20.78 9.42 2.16
CA VAL A 160 21.47 9.68 3.42
C VAL A 160 21.88 8.34 4.01
N THR A 161 23.08 8.24 4.57
CA THR A 161 23.61 6.99 5.16
C THR A 161 23.59 6.99 6.69
N GLU A 162 23.48 8.16 7.32
CA GLU A 162 23.44 8.33 8.78
C GLU A 162 22.41 9.40 9.18
N PRO A 163 21.73 9.26 10.34
CA PRO A 163 21.80 8.16 11.31
C PRO A 163 21.09 6.87 10.85
N VAL A 164 20.36 6.92 9.73
CA VAL A 164 19.73 5.75 9.09
C VAL A 164 20.05 5.76 7.60
N ARG A 165 20.06 4.58 6.97
CA ARG A 165 20.14 4.46 5.52
C ARG A 165 18.77 4.79 4.93
N LEU A 166 18.70 5.91 4.25
CA LEU A 166 17.46 6.48 3.76
C LEU A 166 17.63 6.97 2.32
N THR A 167 16.80 6.45 1.42
CA THR A 167 16.59 7.00 0.09
C THR A 167 15.27 7.75 0.06
N VAL A 168 15.28 8.96 -0.49
CA VAL A 168 14.08 9.77 -0.66
C VAL A 168 13.79 9.94 -2.14
N GLU A 169 12.57 9.59 -2.51
CA GLU A 169 12.06 9.66 -3.88
C GLU A 169 10.81 10.54 -3.94
N GLU A 170 10.46 10.96 -5.15
CA GLU A 170 9.25 11.69 -5.47
C GLU A 170 8.42 10.86 -6.46
N THR A 171 7.10 10.91 -6.34
CA THR A 171 6.15 10.25 -7.26
C THR A 171 4.95 11.15 -7.59
N ASP A 172 4.25 10.88 -8.68
CA ASP A 172 3.07 11.66 -9.09
C ASP A 172 1.92 11.52 -8.09
N SER A 173 1.58 12.64 -7.44
CA SER A 173 0.50 12.72 -6.46
C SER A 173 -0.87 12.27 -6.97
N ARG A 174 -1.19 12.50 -8.25
CA ARG A 174 -2.49 12.12 -8.85
C ARG A 174 -2.61 10.61 -8.96
N VAL A 175 -1.51 9.94 -9.31
CA VAL A 175 -1.47 8.48 -9.43
C VAL A 175 -1.67 7.83 -8.06
N CYS A 176 -0.92 8.27 -7.06
CA CYS A 176 -1.02 7.77 -5.68
C CYS A 176 -2.41 7.99 -5.08
N SER A 177 -2.97 9.18 -5.28
CA SER A 177 -4.32 9.51 -4.84
C SER A 177 -5.37 8.63 -5.50
N GLY A 178 -5.24 8.40 -6.81
CA GLY A 178 -6.14 7.53 -7.56
C GLY A 178 -6.06 6.08 -7.10
N LEU A 179 -4.86 5.56 -6.84
CA LEU A 179 -4.66 4.21 -6.30
C LEU A 179 -5.33 4.06 -4.93
N MET A 180 -5.09 5.00 -4.01
CA MET A 180 -5.67 4.94 -2.67
C MET A 180 -7.20 5.00 -2.70
N LYS A 181 -7.77 5.96 -3.45
CA LYS A 181 -9.22 6.08 -3.62
C LYS A 181 -9.82 4.83 -4.28
N GLY A 182 -9.15 4.30 -5.31
CA GLY A 182 -9.55 3.05 -5.94
C GLY A 182 -9.57 1.88 -4.97
N THR A 183 -8.56 1.78 -4.11
CA THR A 183 -8.47 0.72 -3.09
C THR A 183 -9.61 0.82 -2.09
N PHE A 184 -9.91 2.03 -1.58
CA PHE A 184 -11.07 2.24 -0.69
C PHE A 184 -12.41 1.95 -1.37
N HIS A 185 -12.56 2.36 -2.62
CA HIS A 185 -13.73 2.05 -3.44
C HIS A 185 -13.92 0.54 -3.57
N CYS A 186 -12.87 -0.19 -3.93
CA CYS A 186 -12.86 -1.64 -4.07
C CYS A 186 -13.25 -2.34 -2.77
N ARG A 187 -12.62 -1.95 -1.66
CA ARG A 187 -12.95 -2.46 -0.32
C ARG A 187 -14.43 -2.26 0.04
N ARG A 188 -14.97 -1.06 -0.19
CA ARG A 188 -16.38 -0.74 0.11
C ARG A 188 -17.37 -1.55 -0.73
N ASN A 189 -16.99 -1.89 -1.96
CA ASN A 189 -17.86 -2.60 -2.91
C ASN A 189 -17.54 -4.09 -3.01
N HIS A 190 -16.64 -4.62 -2.16
CA HIS A 190 -16.26 -6.03 -2.13
C HIS A 190 -15.73 -6.57 -3.47
N ILE A 191 -14.99 -5.75 -4.19
CA ILE A 191 -14.38 -6.12 -5.48
C ILE A 191 -12.87 -5.93 -5.45
N SER A 192 -12.17 -6.68 -6.28
CA SER A 192 -10.72 -6.58 -6.41
C SER A 192 -10.30 -5.27 -7.05
N LEU A 193 -9.15 -4.74 -6.62
CA LEU A 193 -8.49 -3.63 -7.32
C LEU A 193 -8.26 -3.96 -8.81
N ALA A 194 -7.98 -5.23 -9.14
CA ALA A 194 -7.84 -5.70 -10.52
C ALA A 194 -9.04 -5.34 -11.41
N ARG A 195 -10.27 -5.36 -10.88
CA ARG A 195 -11.47 -5.04 -11.66
C ARG A 195 -11.48 -3.61 -12.17
N ILE A 196 -11.03 -2.67 -11.35
CA ILE A 196 -11.02 -1.26 -11.73
C ILE A 196 -9.75 -0.89 -12.50
N LEU A 197 -8.65 -1.62 -12.30
CA LEU A 197 -7.45 -1.48 -13.11
C LEU A 197 -7.60 -2.05 -14.53
N GLY A 198 -8.41 -3.11 -14.69
CA GLY A 198 -8.67 -3.78 -15.96
C GLY A 198 -9.87 -3.24 -16.75
N ALA A 199 -10.68 -2.35 -16.17
CA ALA A 199 -11.81 -1.74 -16.87
C ALA A 199 -11.31 -0.76 -17.95
N VAL A 200 -11.41 -1.18 -19.21
CA VAL A 200 -11.22 -0.36 -20.42
C VAL A 200 -12.56 0.13 -20.92
#